data_AF-A0AAW2PHS0-F1
#
_entry.id   AF-A0AAW2PHS0-F1
#
_cell.length_a   1.000
_cell.length_b   1.000
_cell.length_c   1.000
_cell.angle_alpha   90.00
_cell.angle_beta   90.00
_cell.angle_gamma   90.00
#
_symmetry.space_group_name_H-M   'P 1'
#
loop_
_entity.id
_entity.type
_entity.pdbx_description
1 polymer ?
#
loop_
_entity_poly.entity_id
_entity_poly.type
_entity_poly.pdbx_seq_one_letter_code
_entity_poly.pdbx_strand_id
1 'polypeptide(L)'
;STFQRPAIVFSTGGYCGNHFHDFTDMLVPLFLTARQFHGTVLFLVADNSSSWISKYRMVLEKLSKYDIVEIEKETQVLCFVRVIVGLKAHKEFGIDPLESPHYSMSEFRQFLRSTYSLGREYVIDCRPRCTTRPRMLIISRKQNRFITNENEVANLARIMGFDVVVEETGSNVSVVAKLVNSFDVLMGVHGAGLTNMVFLPENAVVVQIIPFGAELWAKPYFRLPAKGMKLRYLEYKVSLNESSLLGKYPHDSEVYRDPHAIYKKGFIGFHSVYLSNQNVTLDFRRFRKTILKAMEIIQH
;
A
#
# COMPACT_ATOMS: atom_id res chain seq x y z
N SER A 1 13.55 -35.20 11.29
CA SER A 1 14.84 -34.47 11.22
C SER A 1 14.92 -33.40 12.30
N THR A 2 16.10 -33.15 12.89
CA THR A 2 16.28 -32.12 13.93
C THR A 2 17.13 -30.96 13.42
N PHE A 3 16.60 -29.74 13.51
CA PHE A 3 17.24 -28.51 13.04
C PHE A 3 17.72 -27.66 14.21
N GLN A 4 19.01 -27.31 14.20
CA GLN A 4 19.66 -26.43 15.18
C GLN A 4 19.45 -24.93 14.89
N ARG A 5 18.29 -24.59 14.31
CA ARG A 5 17.93 -23.23 13.90
C ARG A 5 16.44 -22.98 14.16
N PRO A 6 16.03 -21.73 14.36
CA PRO A 6 14.62 -21.41 14.56
C PRO A 6 13.81 -21.61 13.28
N ALA A 7 12.52 -21.84 13.45
CA ALA A 7 11.52 -21.81 12.38
C ALA A 7 10.41 -20.80 12.68
N ILE A 8 9.85 -20.21 11.62
CA ILE A 8 8.62 -19.39 11.68
C ILE A 8 7.55 -20.10 10.86
N VAL A 9 6.40 -20.34 11.50
CA VAL A 9 5.21 -20.90 10.87
C VAL A 9 4.24 -19.79 10.54
N PHE A 10 3.81 -19.70 9.29
CA PHE A 10 2.77 -18.77 8.86
C PHE A 10 1.94 -19.35 7.71
N SER A 11 0.71 -18.86 7.54
CA SER A 11 -0.18 -19.28 6.45
C SER A 11 -0.21 -18.22 5.36
N THR A 12 -0.20 -18.63 4.09
CA THR A 12 -0.47 -17.75 2.94
C THR A 12 -1.93 -17.79 2.48
N GLY A 13 -2.84 -18.33 3.32
CA GLY A 13 -4.28 -18.32 3.11
C GLY A 13 -4.94 -16.97 3.47
N GLY A 14 -6.28 -16.96 3.51
CA GLY A 14 -7.05 -15.77 3.90
C GLY A 14 -7.09 -14.67 2.83
N TYR A 15 -6.70 -13.45 3.18
CA TYR A 15 -6.74 -12.28 2.28
C TYR A 15 -5.48 -12.08 1.42
N CYS A 16 -4.52 -13.00 1.49
CA CYS A 16 -3.34 -13.00 0.64
C CYS A 16 -3.71 -12.99 -0.85
N GLY A 17 -2.99 -12.21 -1.65
CA GLY A 17 -3.26 -11.97 -3.07
C GLY A 17 -3.80 -10.57 -3.37
N ASN A 18 -4.42 -9.91 -2.39
CA ASN A 18 -4.68 -8.48 -2.46
C ASN A 18 -3.42 -7.72 -2.03
N HIS A 19 -2.93 -6.77 -2.84
CA HIS A 19 -1.67 -6.09 -2.58
C HIS A 19 -1.61 -5.32 -1.25
N PHE A 20 -2.74 -4.81 -0.73
CA PHE A 20 -2.78 -4.21 0.60
C PHE A 20 -2.56 -5.26 1.70
N HIS A 21 -3.33 -6.35 1.64
CA HIS A 21 -3.25 -7.47 2.59
C HIS A 21 -1.89 -8.17 2.54
N ASP A 22 -1.31 -8.32 1.36
CA ASP A 22 0.06 -8.82 1.20
C ASP A 22 1.07 -8.02 2.03
N PHE A 23 0.95 -6.69 2.09
CA PHE A 23 1.87 -5.87 2.87
C PHE A 23 1.52 -5.81 4.35
N THR A 24 0.25 -5.56 4.67
CA THR A 24 -0.21 -5.31 6.05
C THR A 24 -0.27 -6.60 6.89
N ASP A 25 -0.74 -7.71 6.32
CA ASP A 25 -0.96 -8.96 7.05
C ASP A 25 0.22 -9.92 6.94
N MET A 26 1.02 -9.80 5.87
CA MET A 26 2.11 -10.74 5.57
C MET A 26 3.50 -10.11 5.63
N LEU A 27 3.84 -9.20 4.72
CA LEU A 27 5.24 -8.78 4.55
C LEU A 27 5.77 -7.93 5.70
N VAL A 28 4.98 -6.98 6.23
CA VAL A 28 5.37 -6.20 7.41
C VAL A 28 5.48 -7.13 8.63
N PRO A 29 4.48 -7.98 8.94
CA PRO A 29 4.59 -8.91 10.05
C PRO A 29 5.71 -9.94 9.92
N LEU A 30 5.95 -10.46 8.70
CA LEU A 30 7.04 -11.38 8.44
C LEU A 30 8.40 -10.73 8.62
N PHE A 31 8.57 -9.48 8.17
CA PHE A 31 9.78 -8.69 8.46
C PHE A 31 9.99 -8.55 9.97
N LEU A 32 8.95 -8.16 10.73
CA LEU A 32 9.02 -8.02 12.19
C LEU A 32 9.44 -9.32 12.88
N THR A 33 8.86 -10.45 12.48
CA THR A 33 9.18 -11.74 13.09
C THR A 33 10.58 -12.23 12.69
N ALA A 34 10.94 -12.14 11.40
CA ALA A 34 12.10 -12.81 10.83
C ALA A 34 13.40 -12.01 10.90
N ARG A 35 13.34 -10.67 10.87
CA ARG A 35 14.53 -9.82 10.69
C ARG A 35 15.61 -10.05 11.75
N GLN A 36 15.21 -10.32 12.99
CA GLN A 36 16.11 -10.60 14.12
C GLN A 36 17.03 -11.83 13.93
N PHE A 37 16.69 -12.74 13.00
CA PHE A 37 17.47 -13.96 12.76
C PHE A 37 18.53 -13.79 11.67
N HIS A 38 18.61 -12.61 11.03
CA HIS A 38 19.63 -12.30 10.02
C HIS A 38 19.75 -13.38 8.92
N GLY A 39 18.61 -13.87 8.42
CA GLY A 39 18.56 -14.93 7.41
C GLY A 39 18.66 -16.36 7.95
N THR A 40 18.99 -16.55 9.24
CA THR A 40 19.17 -17.87 9.85
C THR A 40 17.88 -18.35 10.54
N VAL A 41 16.80 -18.40 9.76
CA VAL A 41 15.49 -18.89 10.19
C VAL A 41 14.83 -19.63 9.04
N LEU A 42 14.16 -20.74 9.33
CA LEU A 42 13.45 -21.52 8.31
C LEU A 42 11.98 -21.10 8.25
N PHE A 43 11.41 -20.99 7.06
CA PHE A 43 10.00 -20.70 6.89
C PHE A 43 9.22 -22.00 6.66
N LEU A 44 8.26 -22.26 7.54
CA LEU A 44 7.29 -23.34 7.39
C LEU A 44 5.96 -22.68 6.97
N VAL A 45 5.55 -22.89 5.74
CA VAL A 45 4.36 -22.22 5.18
C VAL A 45 3.21 -23.19 5.11
N ALA A 46 2.07 -22.77 5.68
CA ALA A 46 0.78 -23.43 5.54
C ALA A 46 -0.08 -22.74 4.46
N ASP A 47 -1.06 -23.44 3.92
CA ASP A 47 -1.94 -22.99 2.82
C ASP A 47 -1.12 -22.44 1.65
N ASN A 48 -0.07 -23.17 1.26
CA ASN A 48 1.00 -22.63 0.45
C ASN A 48 0.52 -22.17 -0.94
N SER A 49 0.39 -20.85 -1.10
CA SER A 49 0.10 -20.20 -2.37
C SER A 49 1.41 -20.01 -3.14
N SER A 50 1.69 -20.93 -4.06
CA SER A 50 2.87 -20.87 -4.93
C SER A 50 2.96 -19.55 -5.71
N SER A 51 1.83 -18.94 -6.06
CA SER A 51 1.77 -17.64 -6.72
C SER A 51 2.22 -16.49 -5.81
N TRP A 52 1.85 -16.52 -4.53
CA TRP A 52 2.28 -15.52 -3.55
C TRP A 52 3.77 -15.64 -3.24
N ILE A 53 4.27 -16.87 -3.02
CA ILE A 53 5.70 -17.13 -2.82
C ILE A 53 6.51 -16.62 -4.02
N SER A 54 6.08 -16.96 -5.24
CA SER A 54 6.75 -16.50 -6.47
C SER A 54 6.77 -14.97 -6.59
N LYS A 55 5.63 -14.32 -6.31
CA LYS A 55 5.48 -12.85 -6.34
C LYS A 55 6.45 -12.14 -5.39
N TYR A 56 6.65 -12.68 -4.18
CA TYR A 56 7.48 -12.07 -3.14
C TYR A 56 8.80 -12.79 -2.89
N ARG A 57 9.23 -13.64 -3.82
CA ARG A 57 10.44 -14.46 -3.73
C ARG A 57 11.66 -13.69 -3.25
N MET A 58 11.92 -12.52 -3.84
CA MET A 58 13.08 -11.68 -3.47
C MET A 58 13.04 -11.23 -2.01
N VAL A 59 11.85 -10.98 -1.44
CA VAL A 59 11.71 -10.61 -0.02
C VAL A 59 11.96 -11.82 0.86
N LEU A 60 11.38 -12.96 0.51
CA LEU A 60 11.52 -14.21 1.28
C LEU A 60 12.99 -14.67 1.32
N GLU A 61 13.67 -14.68 0.18
CA GLU A 61 15.10 -15.02 0.07
C GLU A 61 16.01 -14.00 0.79
N LYS A 62 15.56 -12.75 0.97
CA LYS A 62 16.30 -11.75 1.75
C LYS A 62 16.10 -11.93 3.26
N LEU A 63 15.00 -12.55 3.70
CA LEU A 63 14.68 -12.79 5.12
C LEU A 63 15.13 -14.17 5.62
N SER A 64 15.25 -15.16 4.72
CA SER A 64 15.74 -16.51 5.00
C SER A 64 16.72 -16.94 3.92
N LYS A 65 17.85 -17.52 4.33
CA LYS A 65 18.83 -18.14 3.42
C LYS A 65 18.50 -19.61 3.07
N TYR A 66 17.40 -20.12 3.61
CA TYR A 66 16.96 -21.51 3.46
C TYR A 66 15.69 -21.58 2.61
N ASP A 67 15.52 -22.70 1.94
CA ASP A 67 14.31 -23.02 1.20
C ASP A 67 13.09 -23.07 2.14
N ILE A 68 11.95 -22.64 1.58
CA ILE A 68 10.67 -22.66 2.26
C ILE A 68 10.18 -24.11 2.31
N VAL A 69 9.75 -24.55 3.47
CA VAL A 69 9.14 -25.86 3.67
C VAL A 69 7.63 -25.70 3.64
N GLU A 70 6.99 -26.48 2.77
CA GLU A 70 5.53 -26.54 2.63
C GLU A 70 4.99 -27.59 3.60
N ILE A 71 4.31 -27.15 4.66
CA ILE A 71 3.92 -28.03 5.77
C ILE A 71 3.01 -29.16 5.28
N GLU A 72 2.12 -28.89 4.34
CA GLU A 72 1.16 -29.86 3.80
C GLU A 72 1.82 -31.00 3.00
N LYS A 73 3.05 -30.80 2.53
CA LYS A 73 3.79 -31.81 1.75
C LYS A 73 4.76 -32.62 2.60
N GLU A 74 4.97 -32.23 3.85
CA GLU A 74 5.91 -32.90 4.76
C GLU A 74 5.29 -34.16 5.35
N THR A 75 5.98 -35.29 5.16
CA THR A 75 5.57 -36.60 5.70
C THR A 75 6.36 -37.00 6.95
N GLN A 76 7.38 -36.22 7.31
CA GLN A 76 8.28 -36.49 8.43
C GLN A 76 8.08 -35.48 9.56
N VAL A 77 8.35 -35.93 10.80
CA VAL A 77 8.41 -35.03 11.95
C VAL A 77 9.67 -34.16 11.85
N LEU A 78 9.48 -32.85 11.79
CA LEU A 78 10.54 -31.84 11.81
C LEU A 78 10.66 -31.23 13.21
N CYS A 79 11.80 -31.43 13.86
CA CYS A 79 12.08 -30.89 15.19
C CYS A 79 12.96 -29.65 15.07
N PHE A 80 12.66 -28.59 15.81
CA PHE A 80 13.44 -27.35 15.82
C PHE A 80 13.76 -26.94 17.25
N VAL A 81 14.92 -26.28 17.44
CA VAL A 81 15.30 -25.71 18.76
C VAL A 81 14.35 -24.62 19.23
N ARG A 82 13.67 -23.94 18.30
CA ARG A 82 12.65 -22.93 18.58
C ARG A 82 11.71 -22.83 17.39
N VAL A 83 10.42 -22.77 17.65
CA VAL A 83 9.38 -22.50 16.64
C VAL A 83 8.61 -21.26 17.07
N ILE A 84 8.39 -20.34 16.13
CA ILE A 84 7.47 -19.23 16.29
C ILE A 84 6.26 -19.54 15.42
N VAL A 85 5.06 -19.53 16.00
CA VAL A 85 3.81 -19.78 15.29
C VAL A 85 3.06 -18.47 15.14
N GLY A 86 2.76 -18.09 13.90
CA GLY A 86 2.14 -16.82 13.56
C GLY A 86 3.16 -15.68 13.34
N LEU A 87 2.65 -14.56 12.85
CA LEU A 87 3.45 -13.36 12.57
C LEU A 87 3.15 -12.25 13.57
N LYS A 88 4.14 -11.39 13.84
CA LYS A 88 4.00 -10.29 14.77
C LYS A 88 3.53 -9.04 14.03
N ALA A 89 2.37 -8.50 14.41
CA ALA A 89 1.82 -7.26 13.87
C ALA A 89 1.43 -6.30 15.01
N HIS A 90 1.63 -5.00 14.81
CA HIS A 90 1.27 -3.98 15.82
C HIS A 90 0.20 -3.01 15.32
N LYS A 91 0.22 -2.69 14.02
CA LYS A 91 -0.57 -1.61 13.41
C LYS A 91 -0.95 -1.99 11.98
N GLU A 92 -2.07 -1.45 11.52
CA GLU A 92 -2.47 -1.52 10.11
C GLU A 92 -1.43 -0.83 9.24
N PHE A 93 -0.85 -1.58 8.29
CA PHE A 93 0.19 -1.17 7.36
C PHE A 93 1.30 -0.31 8.00
N GLY A 94 1.73 -0.71 9.20
CA GLY A 94 2.63 0.08 10.01
C GLY A 94 3.41 -0.76 11.02
N ILE A 95 4.46 -0.15 11.56
CA ILE A 95 5.27 -0.71 12.64
C ILE A 95 5.28 0.29 13.78
N ASP A 96 5.02 -0.20 15.00
CA ASP A 96 5.28 0.56 16.22
C ASP A 96 6.73 0.34 16.69
N PRO A 97 7.60 1.38 16.70
CA PRO A 97 8.97 1.24 17.18
C PRO A 97 9.07 1.10 18.70
N LEU A 98 8.02 1.44 19.46
CA LEU A 98 8.00 1.26 20.91
C LEU A 98 7.72 -0.20 21.31
N GLU A 99 7.16 -0.98 20.41
CA GLU A 99 6.87 -2.40 20.62
C GLU A 99 8.05 -3.25 20.16
N SER A 100 8.38 -4.29 20.93
CA SER A 100 9.36 -5.30 20.52
C SER A 100 9.00 -5.85 19.12
N PRO A 101 9.94 -6.13 18.22
CA PRO A 101 11.39 -6.07 18.37
C PRO A 101 12.01 -4.69 18.08
N HIS A 102 11.25 -3.59 18.21
CA HIS A 102 11.72 -2.20 18.09
C HIS A 102 12.22 -1.80 16.70
N TYR A 103 11.67 -2.41 15.65
CA TYR A 103 11.87 -1.93 14.28
C TYR A 103 10.94 -0.76 13.95
N SER A 104 11.20 -0.10 12.83
CA SER A 104 10.41 0.99 12.31
C SER A 104 9.99 0.76 10.85
N MET A 105 8.99 1.52 10.39
CA MET A 105 8.63 1.55 8.97
C MET A 105 9.75 2.07 8.07
N SER A 106 10.66 2.89 8.62
CA SER A 106 11.86 3.34 7.88
C SER A 106 12.82 2.19 7.62
N GLU A 107 13.05 1.31 8.61
CA GLU A 107 13.90 0.13 8.44
C GLU A 107 13.27 -0.92 7.53
N PHE A 108 11.95 -1.12 7.61
CA PHE A 108 11.24 -1.98 6.65
C PHE A 108 11.38 -1.46 5.21
N ARG A 109 11.22 -0.15 5.00
CA ARG A 109 11.45 0.46 3.69
C ARG A 109 12.90 0.33 3.26
N GLN A 110 13.87 0.53 4.15
CA GLN A 110 15.28 0.33 3.82
C GLN A 110 15.58 -1.12 3.43
N PHE A 111 14.94 -2.09 4.09
CA PHE A 111 14.99 -3.49 3.69
C PHE A 111 14.46 -3.67 2.26
N LEU A 112 13.26 -3.18 1.93
CA LEU A 112 12.69 -3.29 0.58
C LEU A 112 13.55 -2.58 -0.47
N ARG A 113 14.12 -1.42 -0.14
CA ARG A 113 15.04 -0.67 -1.01
C ARG A 113 16.26 -1.52 -1.37
N SER A 114 16.84 -2.20 -0.38
CA SER A 114 17.97 -3.11 -0.61
C SER A 114 17.55 -4.35 -1.42
N THR A 115 16.35 -4.87 -1.19
CA THR A 115 15.81 -6.06 -1.87
C THR A 115 15.57 -5.79 -3.36
N TYR A 116 14.98 -4.64 -3.70
CA TYR A 116 14.64 -4.30 -5.07
C TYR A 116 15.64 -3.36 -5.77
N SER A 117 16.76 -3.05 -5.11
CA SER A 117 17.82 -2.16 -5.61
C SER A 117 17.28 -0.76 -6.00
N LEU A 118 16.53 -0.14 -5.09
CA LEU A 118 15.89 1.16 -5.32
C LEU A 118 16.88 2.31 -5.12
N GLY A 119 17.13 3.08 -6.18
CA GLY A 119 18.18 4.10 -6.21
C GLY A 119 17.85 5.41 -5.50
N ARG A 120 16.57 5.84 -5.48
CA ARG A 120 16.20 7.16 -4.95
C ARG A 120 15.79 7.08 -3.48
N GLU A 121 16.60 7.65 -2.59
CA GLU A 121 16.36 7.63 -1.15
C GLU A 121 15.37 8.70 -0.69
N TYR A 122 15.54 9.93 -1.18
CA TYR A 122 14.71 11.08 -0.85
C TYR A 122 14.34 11.83 -2.12
N VAL A 123 13.21 12.54 -2.08
CA VAL A 123 12.91 13.59 -3.06
C VAL A 123 13.92 14.70 -2.84
N ILE A 124 14.68 15.03 -3.89
CA ILE A 124 15.71 16.07 -3.82
C ILE A 124 15.02 17.42 -3.99
N ASP A 125 15.01 18.24 -2.93
CA ASP A 125 14.71 19.66 -3.06
C ASP A 125 15.91 20.34 -3.72
N CYS A 126 15.73 20.73 -4.97
CA CYS A 126 16.79 21.27 -5.81
C CYS A 126 16.50 22.70 -6.27
N ARG A 127 15.67 23.46 -5.55
CA ARG A 127 15.54 24.90 -5.84
C ARG A 127 16.85 25.64 -5.53
N PRO A 128 17.31 26.57 -6.40
CA PRO A 128 16.70 27.08 -7.63
C PRO A 128 17.21 26.39 -8.92
N ARG A 129 17.90 25.26 -8.82
CA ARG A 129 18.66 24.61 -9.91
C ARG A 129 17.93 23.47 -10.65
N CYS A 130 16.74 23.08 -10.22
CA CYS A 130 15.96 22.06 -10.91
C CYS A 130 15.49 22.54 -12.30
N THR A 131 16.06 21.97 -13.36
CA THR A 131 15.58 22.11 -14.73
C THR A 131 14.47 21.11 -15.08
N THR A 132 14.21 20.14 -14.21
CA THR A 132 13.27 19.03 -14.45
C THR A 132 11.96 19.21 -13.65
N ARG A 133 10.84 18.85 -14.29
CA ARG A 133 9.52 18.86 -13.68
C ARG A 133 9.37 17.71 -12.68
N PRO A 134 8.74 17.91 -11.50
CA PRO A 134 8.40 16.82 -10.60
C PRO A 134 7.53 15.76 -11.28
N ARG A 135 7.78 14.49 -10.95
CA ARG A 135 7.08 13.36 -11.57
C ARG A 135 5.91 12.90 -10.70
N MET A 136 4.74 12.75 -11.29
CA MET A 136 3.53 12.26 -10.66
C MET A 136 3.06 10.96 -11.30
N LEU A 137 2.84 9.93 -10.47
CA LEU A 137 2.20 8.69 -10.87
C LEU A 137 0.75 8.70 -10.40
N ILE A 138 -0.18 8.56 -11.33
CA ILE A 138 -1.60 8.31 -11.05
C ILE A 138 -1.84 6.81 -11.21
N ILE A 139 -2.25 6.16 -10.12
CA ILE A 139 -2.62 4.75 -10.12
C ILE A 139 -3.99 4.59 -10.74
N SER A 140 -4.00 4.05 -11.96
CA SER A 140 -5.23 3.72 -12.70
C SER A 140 -5.83 2.41 -12.22
N ARG A 141 -7.12 2.24 -12.47
CA ARG A 141 -7.92 1.07 -12.07
C ARG A 141 -8.88 0.72 -13.19
N LYS A 142 -8.99 -0.57 -13.55
CA LYS A 142 -9.90 -1.00 -14.62
C LYS A 142 -11.29 -1.42 -14.18
N GLN A 143 -11.45 -1.91 -12.95
CA GLN A 143 -12.68 -2.61 -12.54
C GLN A 143 -13.62 -1.74 -11.70
N ASN A 144 -13.14 -1.23 -10.56
CA ASN A 144 -13.94 -0.48 -9.59
C ASN A 144 -13.13 0.65 -8.96
N ARG A 145 -13.84 1.65 -8.42
CA ARG A 145 -13.25 2.86 -7.82
C ARG A 145 -12.28 3.57 -8.74
N PHE A 146 -12.54 3.56 -10.03
CA PHE A 146 -11.70 4.26 -11.01
C PHE A 146 -12.14 5.72 -11.16
N ILE A 147 -11.24 6.54 -11.69
CA ILE A 147 -11.50 7.94 -12.01
C ILE A 147 -12.07 7.98 -13.43
N THR A 148 -13.30 8.45 -13.59
CA THR A 148 -13.99 8.47 -14.89
C THR A 148 -13.40 9.49 -15.86
N ASN A 149 -12.87 10.59 -15.34
CA ASN A 149 -12.20 11.67 -16.07
C ASN A 149 -10.67 11.67 -15.83
N GLU A 150 -10.06 10.48 -15.79
CA GLU A 150 -8.64 10.28 -15.46
C GLU A 150 -7.70 11.03 -16.41
N ASN A 151 -8.00 11.04 -17.71
CA ASN A 151 -7.19 11.70 -18.72
C ASN A 151 -7.17 13.22 -18.53
N GLU A 152 -8.31 13.82 -18.23
CA GLU A 152 -8.46 15.23 -17.98
C GLU A 152 -7.76 15.64 -16.68
N VAL A 153 -7.86 14.81 -15.65
CA VAL A 153 -7.15 14.98 -14.38
C VAL A 153 -5.63 14.93 -14.60
N ALA A 154 -5.14 13.97 -15.39
CA ALA A 154 -3.73 13.89 -15.76
C ALA A 154 -3.28 15.13 -16.55
N ASN A 155 -4.09 15.61 -17.50
CA ASN A 155 -3.81 16.81 -18.27
C ASN A 155 -3.78 18.07 -17.40
N LEU A 156 -4.68 18.20 -16.42
CA LEU A 156 -4.65 19.29 -15.45
C LEU A 156 -3.34 19.29 -14.67
N ALA A 157 -2.90 18.13 -14.17
CA ALA A 157 -1.62 18.02 -13.46
C ALA A 157 -0.40 18.35 -14.35
N ARG A 158 -0.42 17.98 -15.64
CA ARG A 158 0.62 18.37 -16.61
C ARG A 158 0.69 19.88 -16.83
N ILE A 159 -0.47 20.53 -17.02
CA ILE A 159 -0.57 22.00 -17.16
C ILE A 159 -0.03 22.69 -15.92
N MET A 160 -0.20 22.08 -14.74
CA MET A 160 0.27 22.59 -13.47
C MET A 160 1.76 22.32 -13.19
N GLY A 161 2.47 21.71 -14.13
CA GLY A 161 3.93 21.60 -14.11
C GLY A 161 4.46 20.22 -13.68
N PHE A 162 3.62 19.20 -13.53
CA PHE A 162 4.08 17.83 -13.32
C PHE A 162 4.39 17.11 -14.64
N ASP A 163 5.36 16.19 -14.62
CA ASP A 163 5.45 15.11 -15.59
C ASP A 163 4.58 13.94 -15.09
N VAL A 164 3.50 13.63 -15.80
CA VAL A 164 2.44 12.75 -15.32
C VAL A 164 2.39 11.44 -16.09
N VAL A 165 2.51 10.34 -15.37
CA VAL A 165 2.30 8.97 -15.85
C VAL A 165 1.03 8.42 -15.21
N VAL A 166 0.22 7.74 -16.01
CA VAL A 166 -1.00 7.05 -15.58
C VAL A 166 -0.80 5.57 -15.86
N GLU A 167 -0.84 4.74 -14.82
CA GLU A 167 -0.55 3.31 -14.98
C GLU A 167 -1.33 2.46 -13.95
N GLU A 168 -1.81 1.31 -14.40
CA GLU A 168 -2.29 0.26 -13.49
C GLU A 168 -1.10 -0.60 -13.08
N THR A 169 -0.89 -0.76 -11.77
CA THR A 169 0.28 -1.50 -11.29
C THR A 169 0.21 -2.98 -11.69
N GLY A 170 1.26 -3.46 -12.36
CA GLY A 170 1.41 -4.87 -12.72
C GLY A 170 1.68 -5.78 -11.52
N SER A 171 1.80 -7.09 -11.79
CA SER A 171 2.05 -8.11 -10.77
C SER A 171 3.53 -8.27 -10.38
N ASN A 172 4.46 -7.81 -11.23
CA ASN A 172 5.90 -7.90 -10.96
C ASN A 172 6.34 -6.79 -9.99
N VAL A 173 6.50 -7.17 -8.72
CA VAL A 173 6.82 -6.24 -7.64
C VAL A 173 8.15 -5.52 -7.85
N SER A 174 9.16 -6.18 -8.43
CA SER A 174 10.47 -5.56 -8.68
C SER A 174 10.39 -4.43 -9.72
N VAL A 175 9.62 -4.65 -10.79
CA VAL A 175 9.37 -3.63 -11.82
C VAL A 175 8.56 -2.48 -11.24
N VAL A 176 7.47 -2.78 -10.54
CA VAL A 176 6.61 -1.76 -9.92
C VAL A 176 7.37 -0.95 -8.87
N ALA A 177 8.18 -1.59 -8.02
CA ALA A 177 8.96 -0.90 -7.00
C ALA A 177 9.94 0.11 -7.62
N LYS A 178 10.64 -0.27 -8.69
CA LYS A 178 11.56 0.63 -9.41
C LYS A 178 10.81 1.77 -10.11
N LEU A 179 9.68 1.46 -10.74
CA LEU A 179 8.81 2.46 -11.34
C LEU A 179 8.36 3.49 -10.30
N VAL A 180 7.74 3.05 -9.20
CA VAL A 180 7.21 3.94 -8.17
C VAL A 180 8.31 4.75 -7.48
N ASN A 181 9.48 4.16 -7.24
CA ASN A 181 10.63 4.88 -6.66
C ASN A 181 11.11 6.06 -7.54
N SER A 182 10.77 6.06 -8.83
CA SER A 182 11.12 7.12 -9.77
C SER A 182 10.20 8.35 -9.74
N PHE A 183 9.16 8.36 -8.88
CA PHE A 183 8.19 9.46 -8.77
C PHE A 183 8.35 10.28 -7.48
N ASP A 184 7.87 11.51 -7.53
CA ASP A 184 7.82 12.45 -6.40
C ASP A 184 6.44 12.50 -5.77
N VAL A 185 5.41 12.22 -6.56
CA VAL A 185 4.01 12.16 -6.13
C VAL A 185 3.37 10.86 -6.58
N LEU A 186 2.72 10.15 -5.66
CA LEU A 186 1.82 9.03 -5.96
C LEU A 186 0.39 9.44 -5.65
N MET A 187 -0.50 9.27 -6.60
CA MET A 187 -1.90 9.61 -6.49
C MET A 187 -2.78 8.41 -6.83
N GLY A 188 -3.86 8.20 -6.09
CA GLY A 188 -4.82 7.15 -6.45
C GLY A 188 -6.06 7.14 -5.57
N VAL A 189 -7.09 6.47 -6.06
CA VAL A 189 -8.31 6.20 -5.29
C VAL A 189 -8.04 5.14 -4.23
N HIS A 190 -8.53 5.37 -3.01
CA HIS A 190 -8.39 4.50 -1.85
C HIS A 190 -8.50 3.00 -2.21
N GLY A 191 -7.48 2.24 -1.84
CA GLY A 191 -7.41 0.79 -2.01
C GLY A 191 -5.99 0.29 -2.29
N ALA A 192 -5.91 -0.97 -2.72
CA ALA A 192 -4.66 -1.73 -2.77
C ALA A 192 -3.56 -1.14 -3.65
N GLY A 193 -3.90 -0.40 -4.71
CA GLY A 193 -2.91 0.26 -5.55
C GLY A 193 -2.09 1.34 -4.80
N LEU A 194 -2.69 1.98 -3.79
CA LEU A 194 -2.03 3.04 -3.01
C LEU A 194 -0.98 2.48 -2.04
N THR A 195 -1.00 1.17 -1.74
CA THR A 195 0.02 0.48 -0.94
C THR A 195 1.43 0.63 -1.53
N ASN A 196 1.52 0.82 -2.85
CA ASN A 196 2.77 1.08 -3.55
C ASN A 196 3.53 2.32 -3.02
N MET A 197 2.91 3.19 -2.24
CA MET A 197 3.58 4.29 -1.55
C MET A 197 4.81 3.84 -0.73
N VAL A 198 4.85 2.57 -0.29
CA VAL A 198 5.99 2.00 0.41
C VAL A 198 7.31 2.10 -0.38
N PHE A 199 7.24 2.13 -1.72
CA PHE A 199 8.41 2.20 -2.61
C PHE A 199 8.82 3.63 -3.00
N LEU A 200 8.02 4.64 -2.66
CA LEU A 200 8.40 6.03 -2.89
C LEU A 200 9.71 6.38 -2.18
N PRO A 201 10.45 7.41 -2.63
CA PRO A 201 11.51 8.01 -1.82
C PRO A 201 10.93 8.75 -0.58
N GLU A 202 11.76 8.99 0.45
CA GLU A 202 11.40 9.87 1.58
C GLU A 202 11.00 11.27 1.09
N ASN A 203 10.12 11.95 1.84
CA ASN A 203 9.52 13.26 1.51
C ASN A 203 8.62 13.31 0.27
N ALA A 204 8.46 12.20 -0.48
CA ALA A 204 7.46 12.13 -1.55
C ALA A 204 6.04 12.34 -1.02
N VAL A 205 5.16 12.80 -1.90
CA VAL A 205 3.76 13.10 -1.58
C VAL A 205 2.85 11.95 -1.99
N VAL A 206 2.01 11.49 -1.08
CA VAL A 206 0.89 10.60 -1.37
C VAL A 206 -0.39 11.41 -1.38
N VAL A 207 -1.10 11.38 -2.51
CA VAL A 207 -2.44 11.98 -2.66
C VAL A 207 -3.48 10.87 -2.67
N GLN A 208 -4.21 10.72 -1.57
CA GLN A 208 -5.31 9.78 -1.49
C GLN A 208 -6.61 10.45 -1.95
N ILE A 209 -7.24 9.92 -2.98
CA ILE A 209 -8.65 10.20 -3.29
C ILE A 209 -9.52 9.26 -2.45
N ILE A 210 -10.32 9.83 -1.57
CA ILE A 210 -11.20 9.11 -0.65
C ILE A 210 -12.60 9.09 -1.27
N PRO A 211 -13.12 7.91 -1.69
CA PRO A 211 -14.50 7.78 -2.13
C PRO A 211 -15.49 8.29 -1.08
N PHE A 212 -16.66 8.75 -1.53
CA PHE A 212 -17.72 9.18 -0.62
C PHE A 212 -18.07 8.05 0.37
N GLY A 213 -18.14 8.38 1.66
CA GLY A 213 -18.48 7.45 2.74
C GLY A 213 -17.33 6.57 3.24
N ALA A 214 -16.12 6.69 2.67
CA ALA A 214 -14.95 5.89 3.05
C ALA A 214 -13.95 6.62 3.97
N GLU A 215 -14.31 7.76 4.56
CA GLU A 215 -13.40 8.63 5.32
C GLU A 215 -12.82 7.97 6.57
N LEU A 216 -13.57 7.05 7.20
CA LEU A 216 -13.12 6.30 8.38
C LEU A 216 -11.83 5.50 8.12
N TRP A 217 -11.58 5.12 6.87
CA TRP A 217 -10.50 4.23 6.49
C TRP A 217 -9.23 4.99 6.07
N ALA A 218 -9.37 6.26 5.70
CA ALA A 218 -8.26 7.09 5.22
C ALA A 218 -7.11 7.19 6.24
N LYS A 219 -7.46 7.49 7.49
CA LYS A 219 -6.47 7.71 8.56
C LYS A 219 -5.69 6.44 8.92
N PRO A 220 -6.34 5.33 9.31
CA PRO A 220 -5.63 4.12 9.70
C PRO A 220 -4.86 3.47 8.55
N TYR A 221 -5.40 3.46 7.32
CA TYR A 221 -4.83 2.67 6.22
C TYR A 221 -3.71 3.39 5.47
N PHE A 222 -3.74 4.73 5.41
CA PHE A 222 -2.78 5.47 4.58
C PHE A 222 -2.20 6.73 5.22
N ARG A 223 -2.97 7.52 5.99
CA ARG A 223 -2.42 8.73 6.63
C ARG A 223 -1.34 8.42 7.67
N LEU A 224 -1.63 7.52 8.61
CA LEU A 224 -0.69 7.12 9.66
C LEU A 224 0.48 6.31 9.09
N PRO A 225 0.26 5.32 8.20
CA PRO A 225 1.34 4.65 7.47
C PRO A 225 2.26 5.60 6.70
N ALA A 226 1.73 6.55 5.93
CA ALA A 226 2.54 7.53 5.21
C ALA A 226 3.45 8.32 6.16
N LYS A 227 2.94 8.75 7.32
CA LYS A 227 3.76 9.41 8.36
C LYS A 227 4.87 8.49 8.88
N GLY A 228 4.58 7.23 9.17
CA GLY A 228 5.59 6.25 9.60
C GLY A 228 6.67 5.98 8.53
N MET A 229 6.32 6.15 7.27
CA MET A 229 7.21 6.07 6.11
C MET A 229 7.90 7.42 5.78
N LYS A 230 7.76 8.46 6.62
CA LYS A 230 8.30 9.81 6.33
C LYS A 230 7.87 10.36 4.96
N LEU A 231 6.65 10.04 4.55
CA LEU A 231 6.01 10.59 3.36
C LEU A 231 5.15 11.78 3.76
N ARG A 232 4.94 12.68 2.80
CA ARG A 232 3.96 13.76 2.90
C ARG A 232 2.61 13.23 2.44
N TYR A 233 1.52 13.68 3.05
CA TYR A 233 0.21 13.08 2.81
C TYR A 233 -0.87 14.13 2.59
N LEU A 234 -1.64 13.97 1.51
CA LEU A 234 -2.77 14.80 1.13
C LEU A 234 -4.01 13.95 0.91
N GLU A 235 -5.16 14.51 1.28
CA GLU A 235 -6.47 13.88 1.07
C GLU A 235 -7.30 14.72 0.11
N TYR A 236 -7.95 14.03 -0.82
CA TYR A 236 -9.05 14.57 -1.60
C TYR A 236 -10.32 13.80 -1.28
N LYS A 237 -11.23 14.44 -0.53
CA LYS A 237 -12.52 13.86 -0.16
C LYS A 237 -13.52 14.08 -1.29
N VAL A 238 -13.98 12.99 -1.88
CA VAL A 238 -14.99 12.98 -2.94
C VAL A 238 -16.33 13.36 -2.35
N SER A 239 -16.96 14.38 -2.91
CA SER A 239 -18.33 14.75 -2.57
C SER A 239 -19.33 13.83 -3.25
N LEU A 240 -20.59 13.84 -2.79
CA LEU A 240 -21.65 13.07 -3.46
C LEU A 240 -21.79 13.44 -4.95
N ASN A 241 -21.60 14.71 -5.32
CA ASN A 241 -21.68 15.18 -6.71
C ASN A 241 -20.56 14.64 -7.62
N GLU A 242 -19.47 14.16 -7.03
CA GLU A 242 -18.34 13.53 -7.73
C GLU A 242 -18.42 12.01 -7.67
N SER A 243 -19.40 11.47 -6.95
CA SER A 243 -19.59 10.04 -6.77
C SER A 243 -20.61 9.53 -7.79
N SER A 244 -20.29 8.41 -8.42
CA SER A 244 -21.26 7.68 -9.24
C SER A 244 -22.43 7.09 -8.42
N LEU A 245 -22.43 7.24 -7.09
CA LEU A 245 -23.56 6.85 -6.24
C LEU A 245 -24.74 7.81 -6.38
N LEU A 246 -24.49 9.07 -6.77
CA LEU A 246 -25.55 10.06 -6.96
C LEU A 246 -26.59 9.55 -7.94
N GLY A 247 -27.86 9.56 -7.52
CA GLY A 247 -28.99 9.09 -8.30
C GLY A 247 -29.24 7.58 -8.27
N LYS A 248 -28.38 6.77 -7.65
CA LYS A 248 -28.59 5.30 -7.51
C LYS A 248 -29.53 4.91 -6.37
N TYR A 249 -29.65 5.77 -5.37
CA TYR A 249 -30.52 5.60 -4.20
C TYR A 249 -31.51 6.76 -4.06
N PRO A 250 -32.65 6.56 -3.37
CA PRO A 250 -33.57 7.64 -3.01
C PRO A 250 -32.85 8.80 -2.30
N HIS A 251 -33.33 10.03 -2.51
CA HIS A 251 -32.68 11.24 -1.99
C HIS A 251 -32.49 11.22 -0.46
N ASP A 252 -33.43 10.62 0.27
CA ASP A 252 -33.43 10.46 1.72
C ASP A 252 -32.76 9.16 2.20
N SER A 253 -32.08 8.43 1.30
CA SER A 253 -31.40 7.18 1.66
C SER A 253 -30.33 7.42 2.72
N GLU A 254 -30.24 6.49 3.68
CA GLU A 254 -29.17 6.44 4.68
C GLU A 254 -27.79 6.30 4.01
N VAL A 255 -27.72 5.79 2.77
CA VAL A 255 -26.49 5.75 1.97
C VAL A 255 -25.89 7.14 1.75
N TYR A 256 -26.71 8.18 1.61
CA TYR A 256 -26.20 9.54 1.44
C TYR A 256 -26.05 10.26 2.77
N ARG A 257 -26.97 10.01 3.71
CA ARG A 257 -27.05 10.76 4.97
C ARG A 257 -26.05 10.29 6.02
N ASP A 258 -25.84 8.99 6.14
CA ASP A 258 -24.99 8.40 7.17
C ASP A 258 -24.28 7.13 6.69
N PRO A 259 -23.16 7.27 5.94
CA PRO A 259 -22.32 6.14 5.57
C PRO A 259 -21.80 5.32 6.76
N HIS A 260 -21.68 5.93 7.95
CA HIS A 260 -21.23 5.23 9.14
C HIS A 260 -22.32 4.32 9.71
N ALA A 261 -23.60 4.69 9.62
CA ALA A 261 -24.71 3.79 9.95
C ALA A 261 -24.72 2.54 9.05
N ILE A 262 -24.44 2.69 7.75
CA ILE A 262 -24.30 1.54 6.84
C ILE A 262 -23.15 0.63 7.28
N TYR A 263 -22.01 1.19 7.69
CA TYR A 263 -20.90 0.41 8.24
C TYR A 263 -21.29 -0.36 9.51
N LYS A 264 -22.02 0.28 10.44
CA LYS A 264 -22.50 -0.37 11.68
C LYS A 264 -23.43 -1.56 11.41
N LYS A 265 -24.16 -1.55 10.28
CA LYS A 265 -25.01 -2.67 9.86
C LYS A 265 -24.21 -3.85 9.30
N GLY A 266 -22.94 -3.66 8.96
CA GLY A 266 -22.03 -4.72 8.55
C GLY A 266 -21.12 -4.32 7.39
N PHE A 267 -19.90 -4.86 7.40
CA PHE A 267 -18.87 -4.55 6.41
C PHE A 267 -19.24 -4.97 4.98
N ILE A 268 -19.96 -6.09 4.80
CA ILE A 268 -20.31 -6.61 3.46
C ILE A 268 -21.18 -5.59 2.70
N GLY A 269 -22.23 -5.07 3.36
CA GLY A 269 -23.12 -4.06 2.76
C GLY A 269 -22.37 -2.75 2.47
N PHE A 270 -21.58 -2.28 3.44
CA PHE A 270 -20.73 -1.10 3.27
C PHE A 270 -19.76 -1.24 2.09
N HIS A 271 -19.05 -2.37 2.01
CA HIS A 271 -18.10 -2.65 0.94
C HIS A 271 -18.81 -2.68 -0.42
N SER A 272 -19.97 -3.33 -0.51
CA SER A 272 -20.75 -3.37 -1.74
C SER A 272 -21.10 -1.96 -2.23
N VAL A 273 -21.62 -1.10 -1.36
CA VAL A 273 -22.06 0.25 -1.72
C VAL A 273 -20.89 1.17 -2.05
N TYR A 274 -20.00 1.41 -1.08
CA TYR A 274 -19.01 2.48 -1.18
C TYR A 274 -17.70 2.04 -1.81
N LEU A 275 -17.38 0.74 -1.77
CA LEU A 275 -16.12 0.24 -2.28
C LEU A 275 -16.30 -0.44 -3.66
N SER A 276 -17.28 -1.30 -3.86
CA SER A 276 -17.44 -2.01 -5.13
C SER A 276 -18.19 -1.21 -6.20
N ASN A 277 -19.23 -0.46 -5.83
CA ASN A 277 -20.20 0.11 -6.78
C ASN A 277 -20.11 1.64 -6.95
N GLN A 278 -18.98 2.21 -6.56
CA GLN A 278 -18.69 3.64 -6.63
C GLN A 278 -17.45 3.88 -7.50
N ASN A 279 -17.62 4.73 -8.51
CA ASN A 279 -16.55 5.38 -9.26
C ASN A 279 -16.57 6.89 -9.00
N VAL A 280 -15.52 7.58 -9.41
CA VAL A 280 -15.29 8.98 -9.05
C VAL A 280 -15.07 9.84 -10.29
N THR A 281 -15.78 10.97 -10.39
CA THR A 281 -15.54 12.03 -11.37
C THR A 281 -15.01 13.25 -10.62
N LEU A 282 -13.72 13.58 -10.75
CA LEU A 282 -13.12 14.66 -9.95
C LEU A 282 -13.53 16.04 -10.46
N ASP A 283 -13.97 16.92 -9.55
CA ASP A 283 -14.22 18.33 -9.85
C ASP A 283 -12.89 19.07 -10.02
N PHE A 284 -12.63 19.65 -11.20
CA PHE A 284 -11.35 20.30 -11.48
C PHE A 284 -11.08 21.55 -10.63
N ARG A 285 -12.10 22.33 -10.29
CA ARG A 285 -11.92 23.57 -9.49
C ARG A 285 -11.47 23.22 -8.08
N ARG A 286 -12.04 22.17 -7.50
CA ARG A 286 -11.66 21.65 -6.18
C ARG A 286 -10.34 20.89 -6.25
N PHE A 287 -10.20 19.99 -7.21
CA PHE A 287 -9.04 19.12 -7.33
C PHE A 287 -7.74 19.89 -7.65
N ARG A 288 -7.84 20.99 -8.41
CA ARG A 288 -6.71 21.92 -8.65
C ARG A 288 -6.04 22.36 -7.34
N LYS A 289 -6.80 22.60 -6.26
CA LYS A 289 -6.23 23.01 -4.97
C LYS A 289 -5.33 21.93 -4.37
N THR A 290 -5.69 20.66 -4.52
CA THR A 290 -4.89 19.52 -4.07
C THR A 290 -3.58 19.41 -4.85
N ILE A 291 -3.63 19.57 -6.17
CA ILE A 291 -2.44 19.51 -7.03
C ILE A 291 -1.51 20.69 -6.77
N LEU A 292 -2.04 21.90 -6.56
CA LEU A 292 -1.24 23.06 -6.15
C LEU A 292 -0.49 22.76 -4.83
N LYS A 293 -1.21 22.23 -3.84
CA LYS A 293 -0.60 21.89 -2.55
C LYS A 293 0.44 20.78 -2.65
N ALA A 294 0.25 19.79 -3.52
CA ALA A 294 1.26 18.78 -3.79
C ALA A 294 2.52 19.41 -4.41
N MET A 295 2.36 20.35 -5.35
CA MET A 295 3.48 21.08 -5.96
C MET A 295 4.22 21.93 -4.92
N GLU A 296 3.50 22.67 -4.07
CA GLU A 296 4.09 23.45 -2.98
C GLU A 296 4.93 22.57 -2.05
N ILE A 297 4.41 21.39 -1.66
CA ILE A 297 5.13 20.47 -0.75
C ILE A 297 6.39 19.88 -1.40
N ILE A 298 6.37 19.57 -2.70
CA ILE A 298 7.56 19.02 -3.38
C ILE A 298 8.64 20.08 -3.55
N GLN A 299 8.22 21.35 -3.57
CA GLN A 299 9.09 22.48 -3.86
C GLN A 299 9.58 23.21 -2.59
N HIS A 300 9.33 22.66 -1.40
CA HIS A 300 9.67 23.18 -0.07
C HIS A 300 10.11 22.06 0.87
#